data_AF-A0A662R2K2-F1
#
_entry.id   AF-A0A662R2K2-F1
#
_cell.length_a   1.000
_cell.length_b   1.000
_cell.length_c   1.000
_cell.angle_alpha   90.00
_cell.angle_beta   90.00
_cell.angle_gamma   90.00
#
_symmetry.space_group_name_H-M   'P 1'
#
loop_
_entity.id
_entity.type
_entity.pdbx_description
1 polymer ?
#
loop_
_entity_poly.entity_id
_entity_poly.type
_entity_poly.pdbx_seq_one_letter_code
_entity_poly.pdbx_strand_id
1 'polypeptide(L)'
;MASIRKYLRSKKGRRKIGVLVDGPNMLRKEFQINLEEIRDVLKDYGDVKIGKVFLNQYASEKLVEAVANQGFEPVICTTDVDVMLAIEGMEIVHNPTIDTLALVTRDADFKPLLSKANERGKETIVFGAEPGFSVALKNSADYVIILENGIMTNYDSVKEERKHVVMEENPDTA
;
A
#
# COMPACT_ATOMS: atom_id res chain seq x y z
N MET A 1 11.47 8.19 -7.44
CA MET A 1 10.27 8.33 -8.32
C MET A 1 10.39 7.72 -9.72
N ALA A 2 11.35 8.12 -10.57
CA ALA A 2 11.41 7.63 -11.96
C ALA A 2 11.55 6.10 -12.08
N SER A 3 12.30 5.47 -11.17
CA SER A 3 12.50 4.01 -11.14
C SER A 3 11.20 3.24 -10.85
N ILE A 4 10.44 3.63 -9.83
CA ILE A 4 9.13 3.01 -9.52
C ILE A 4 8.13 3.20 -10.63
N ARG A 5 8.02 4.42 -11.17
CA ARG A 5 7.10 4.66 -12.29
C ARG A 5 7.44 3.77 -13.47
N LYS A 6 8.72 3.55 -13.76
CA LYS A 6 9.17 2.61 -14.80
C LYS A 6 8.80 1.16 -14.45
N TYR A 7 9.03 0.74 -13.20
CA TYR A 7 8.68 -0.59 -12.70
C TYR A 7 7.19 -0.87 -12.88
N LEU A 8 6.32 0.03 -12.42
CA LEU A 8 4.86 -0.10 -12.54
C LEU A 8 4.36 0.05 -13.98
N ARG A 9 4.89 1.00 -14.76
CA ARG A 9 4.52 1.17 -16.18
C ARG A 9 4.89 -0.03 -17.03
N SER A 10 5.96 -0.77 -16.70
CA SER A 10 6.32 -2.00 -17.42
C SER A 10 5.26 -3.11 -17.28
N LYS A 11 4.41 -3.00 -16.24
CA LYS A 11 3.30 -3.91 -15.93
C LYS A 11 1.95 -3.36 -16.36
N LYS A 12 1.92 -2.24 -17.09
CA LYS A 12 0.71 -1.49 -17.44
C LYS A 12 -0.26 -2.32 -18.29
N GLY A 13 -1.40 -2.66 -17.70
CA GLY A 13 -2.65 -3.01 -18.38
C GLY A 13 -3.72 -1.97 -18.04
N ARG A 14 -4.93 -2.07 -18.61
CA ARG A 14 -6.10 -1.28 -18.15
C ARG A 14 -6.62 -1.79 -16.80
N ARG A 15 -5.72 -2.03 -15.84
CA ARG A 15 -6.03 -2.56 -14.52
C ARG A 15 -6.92 -1.59 -13.78
N LYS A 16 -8.02 -2.09 -13.23
CA LYS A 16 -8.89 -1.35 -12.33
C LYS A 16 -8.48 -1.67 -10.91
N ILE A 17 -8.14 -0.64 -10.15
CA ILE A 17 -7.48 -0.78 -8.85
C ILE A 17 -8.46 -0.35 -7.75
N GLY A 18 -8.58 -1.19 -6.72
CA GLY A 18 -9.15 -0.80 -5.44
C GLY A 18 -8.04 -0.57 -4.42
N VAL A 19 -8.03 0.60 -3.79
CA VAL A 19 -7.00 1.04 -2.86
C VAL A 19 -7.63 1.26 -1.48
N LEU A 20 -7.11 0.58 -0.48
CA LEU A 20 -7.53 0.70 0.92
C LEU A 20 -6.36 1.17 1.77
N VAL A 21 -6.58 2.24 2.52
CA VAL A 21 -5.56 2.87 3.36
C VAL A 21 -5.93 2.74 4.83
N ASP A 22 -5.01 2.16 5.59
CA ASP A 22 -5.06 2.08 7.04
C ASP A 22 -4.62 3.42 7.65
N GLY A 23 -5.58 4.29 7.92
CA GLY A 23 -5.33 5.64 8.42
C GLY A 23 -4.58 5.67 9.76
N PRO A 24 -5.02 4.96 10.82
CA PRO A 24 -4.35 4.97 12.12
C PRO A 24 -2.88 4.54 12.08
N ASN A 25 -2.53 3.59 11.20
CA ASN A 25 -1.15 3.10 11.12
C ASN A 25 -0.27 3.86 10.13
N MET A 26 -0.86 4.54 9.13
CA MET A 26 -0.12 5.17 8.04
C MET A 26 -0.12 6.70 8.07
N LEU A 27 -1.21 7.36 8.51
CA LEU A 27 -1.31 8.83 8.48
C LEU A 27 -0.64 9.52 9.68
N ARG A 28 0.35 8.85 10.30
CA ARG A 28 1.13 9.43 11.38
C ARG A 28 2.23 10.33 10.83
N LYS A 29 2.49 11.43 11.54
CA LYS A 29 3.46 12.45 11.09
C LYS A 29 4.86 11.88 10.89
N GLU A 30 5.26 10.88 11.68
CA GLU A 30 6.59 10.27 11.56
C GLU A 30 6.84 9.59 10.20
N PHE A 31 5.79 9.13 9.50
CA PHE A 31 5.95 8.44 8.21
C PHE A 31 5.89 9.37 7.00
N GLN A 32 5.46 10.63 7.20
CA GLN A 32 5.38 11.65 6.15
C GLN A 32 4.71 11.15 4.85
N ILE A 33 3.65 10.35 5.00
CA ILE A 33 2.96 9.73 3.87
C ILE A 33 2.11 10.77 3.14
N ASN A 34 2.22 10.78 1.81
CA ASN A 34 1.38 11.59 0.94
C ASN A 34 0.45 10.68 0.11
N LEU A 35 -0.87 10.77 0.33
CA LEU A 35 -1.83 9.92 -0.40
C LEU A 35 -1.95 10.34 -1.88
N GLU A 36 -1.74 11.62 -2.20
CA GLU A 36 -1.71 12.08 -3.59
C GLU A 36 -0.63 11.35 -4.37
N GLU A 37 0.55 11.20 -3.77
CA GLU A 37 1.67 10.49 -4.40
C GLU A 37 1.38 9.00 -4.58
N ILE A 38 0.81 8.34 -3.57
CA ILE A 38 0.35 6.95 -3.69
C ILE A 38 -0.61 6.81 -4.86
N ARG A 39 -1.59 7.71 -4.94
CA ARG A 39 -2.57 7.69 -6.01
C ARG A 39 -1.92 7.91 -7.38
N ASP A 40 -0.99 8.83 -7.50
CA ASP A 40 -0.31 9.12 -8.77
C ASP A 40 0.56 7.96 -9.24
N VAL A 41 1.27 7.30 -8.32
CA VAL A 41 2.01 6.08 -8.62
C VAL A 41 1.08 4.95 -9.08
N LEU A 42 -0.11 4.84 -8.48
CA LEU A 42 -1.12 3.89 -8.93
C LEU A 42 -1.75 4.26 -10.28
N LYS A 43 -1.91 5.55 -10.61
CA LYS A 43 -2.39 5.99 -11.94
C LYS A 43 -1.44 5.58 -13.07
N ASP A 44 -0.15 5.48 -12.78
CA ASP A 44 0.83 4.97 -13.74
C ASP A 44 0.69 3.46 -13.99
N TYR A 45 0.22 2.74 -12.98
CA TYR A 45 -0.07 1.30 -13.03
C TYR A 45 -1.41 0.98 -13.71
N GLY A 46 -2.46 1.73 -13.38
CA GLY A 46 -3.83 1.52 -13.86
C GLY A 46 -4.80 2.58 -13.37
N ASP A 47 -6.10 2.32 -13.49
CA ASP A 47 -7.14 3.24 -13.06
C ASP A 47 -7.58 2.94 -11.62
N VAL A 48 -7.36 3.88 -10.71
CA VAL A 48 -7.95 3.83 -9.35
C VAL A 48 -9.47 4.01 -9.47
N LYS A 49 -10.23 2.95 -9.21
CA LYS A 49 -11.72 2.96 -9.24
C LYS A 49 -12.32 3.08 -7.85
N ILE A 50 -11.66 2.49 -6.85
CA ILE A 50 -12.04 2.59 -5.44
C ILE A 50 -10.80 3.09 -4.71
N GLY A 51 -10.96 4.14 -3.91
CA GLY A 51 -9.90 4.68 -3.07
C GLY A 51 -10.51 5.10 -1.74
N LYS A 52 -10.31 4.29 -0.69
CA LYS A 52 -10.86 4.51 0.64
C LYS A 52 -9.75 4.64 1.66
N VAL A 53 -9.94 5.56 2.61
CA VAL A 53 -9.04 5.74 3.76
C VAL A 53 -9.87 5.55 5.02
N PHE A 54 -9.52 4.53 5.79
CA PHE A 54 -10.21 4.19 7.03
C PHE A 54 -9.61 5.00 8.16
N LEU A 55 -10.46 5.73 8.88
CA LEU A 55 -10.09 6.62 9.95
C LEU A 55 -10.82 6.21 11.23
N ASN A 56 -10.21 6.44 12.39
CA ASN A 56 -10.91 6.25 13.65
C ASN A 56 -12.04 7.29 13.83
N GLN A 57 -13.03 6.99 14.67
CA GLN A 57 -14.16 7.87 14.96
C GLN A 57 -13.80 9.26 15.53
N TYR A 58 -12.57 9.43 16.02
CA TYR A 58 -12.07 10.69 16.58
C TYR A 58 -11.22 11.48 15.58
N ALA A 59 -11.21 11.09 14.30
CA ALA A 59 -10.50 11.80 13.26
C ALA A 59 -11.03 13.24 13.16
N SER A 60 -10.11 14.21 13.20
CA SER A 60 -10.48 15.62 13.07
C SER A 60 -11.08 15.91 11.70
N GLU A 61 -12.03 16.85 11.63
CA GLU A 61 -12.64 17.29 10.36
C GLU A 61 -11.59 17.69 9.31
N LYS A 62 -10.50 18.36 9.72
CA LYS A 62 -9.40 18.74 8.82
C LYS A 62 -8.72 17.53 8.15
N LEU A 63 -8.60 16.41 8.87
CA LEU A 63 -8.02 15.19 8.31
C LEU A 63 -8.97 14.55 7.31
N VAL A 64 -10.27 14.50 7.64
CA VAL A 64 -11.32 14.01 6.73
C VAL A 64 -11.33 14.83 5.44
N GLU A 65 -11.28 16.15 5.55
CA GLU A 65 -11.21 17.06 4.40
C GLU A 65 -9.94 16.86 3.57
N ALA A 66 -8.77 16.72 4.22
CA ALA A 66 -7.51 16.47 3.54
C ALA A 66 -7.54 15.17 2.73
N VAL A 67 -8.10 14.10 3.29
CA VAL A 67 -8.31 12.81 2.60
C VAL A 67 -9.21 12.99 1.37
N ALA A 68 -10.34 13.67 1.54
CA ALA A 68 -11.28 13.94 0.45
C ALA A 68 -10.65 14.78 -0.67
N ASN A 69 -9.82 15.77 -0.34
CA ASN A 69 -9.15 16.64 -1.30
C ASN A 69 -8.05 15.93 -2.10
N GLN A 70 -7.44 14.88 -1.53
CA GLN A 70 -6.54 13.97 -2.26
C GLN A 70 -7.33 12.93 -3.10
N GLY A 71 -8.66 13.03 -3.04
CA GLY A 71 -9.65 12.30 -3.81
C GLY A 71 -9.80 10.84 -3.41
N PHE A 72 -9.53 10.55 -2.15
CA PHE A 72 -9.96 9.32 -1.49
C PHE A 72 -11.27 9.57 -0.75
N GLU A 73 -12.08 8.54 -0.59
CA GLU A 73 -13.25 8.55 0.28
C GLU A 73 -12.80 8.31 1.73
N PRO A 74 -13.01 9.25 2.66
CA PRO A 74 -12.79 9.01 4.08
C PRO A 74 -13.90 8.13 4.66
N VAL A 75 -13.53 7.02 5.29
CA VAL A 75 -14.43 6.11 5.98
C VAL A 75 -14.20 6.24 7.48
N ILE A 76 -15.19 6.76 8.21
CA ILE A 76 -15.12 6.89 9.66
C ILE A 76 -15.58 5.58 10.32
N CYS A 77 -14.66 4.92 11.01
CA CYS A 77 -14.93 3.67 11.71
C CYS A 77 -15.28 3.93 13.17
N THR A 78 -16.49 3.53 13.58
CA THR A 78 -16.94 3.52 14.98
C THR A 78 -16.49 2.26 15.73
N THR A 79 -16.00 1.26 15.00
CA THR A 79 -15.43 0.01 15.51
C THR A 79 -13.97 -0.11 15.07
N ASP A 80 -13.37 -1.26 15.33
CA ASP A 80 -12.02 -1.58 14.86
C ASP A 80 -11.86 -1.30 13.36
N VAL A 81 -10.83 -0.51 13.04
CA VAL A 81 -10.50 -0.11 11.66
C VAL A 81 -10.05 -1.32 10.85
N ASP A 82 -9.34 -2.26 11.47
CA ASP A 82 -8.76 -3.41 10.77
C ASP A 82 -9.85 -4.36 10.29
N VAL A 83 -10.90 -4.54 11.10
CA VAL A 83 -12.10 -5.30 10.73
C VAL A 83 -12.81 -4.66 9.55
N MET A 84 -13.03 -3.35 9.58
CA MET A 84 -13.71 -2.63 8.49
C MET A 84 -12.89 -2.66 7.19
N LEU A 85 -11.57 -2.52 7.29
CA LEU A 85 -10.66 -2.61 6.16
C LEU A 85 -10.67 -4.02 5.57
N ALA A 86 -10.66 -5.06 6.41
CA ALA A 86 -10.74 -6.46 5.96
C ALA A 86 -12.05 -6.76 5.22
N ILE A 87 -13.18 -6.25 5.72
CA ILE A 87 -14.50 -6.40 5.08
C ILE A 87 -14.50 -5.75 3.70
N GLU A 88 -14.10 -4.48 3.61
CA GLU A 88 -14.02 -3.77 2.31
C GLU A 88 -13.01 -4.44 1.36
N GLY A 89 -11.90 -4.94 1.91
CA GLY A 89 -10.92 -5.70 1.16
C GLY A 89 -11.54 -6.93 0.52
N MET A 90 -12.35 -7.68 1.27
CA MET A 90 -13.05 -8.86 0.75
C MET A 90 -14.10 -8.52 -0.30
N GLU A 91 -14.79 -7.37 -0.17
CA GLU A 91 -15.67 -6.84 -1.21
C GLU A 91 -14.89 -6.56 -2.51
N ILE A 92 -13.72 -5.92 -2.43
CA ILE A 92 -12.83 -5.73 -3.59
C ILE A 92 -12.39 -7.08 -4.18
N VAL A 93 -12.02 -8.04 -3.34
CA VAL A 93 -11.61 -9.38 -3.77
C VAL A 93 -12.73 -10.09 -4.54
N HIS A 94 -13.99 -9.85 -4.18
CA HIS A 94 -15.16 -10.46 -4.85
C HIS A 94 -15.70 -9.62 -6.00
N ASN A 95 -15.29 -8.36 -6.12
CA ASN A 95 -15.74 -7.47 -7.18
C ASN A 95 -15.14 -7.89 -8.54
N PRO A 96 -15.94 -8.35 -9.52
CA PRO A 96 -15.42 -8.83 -10.80
C PRO A 96 -14.88 -7.71 -11.70
N THR A 97 -15.12 -6.44 -11.34
CA THR A 97 -14.65 -5.27 -12.10
C THR A 97 -13.33 -4.71 -11.59
N ILE A 98 -12.81 -5.19 -10.48
CA ILE A 98 -11.52 -4.76 -9.93
C ILE A 98 -10.49 -5.85 -10.18
N ASP A 99 -9.34 -5.49 -10.74
CA ASP A 99 -8.28 -6.45 -11.07
C ASP A 99 -7.21 -6.53 -9.97
N THR A 100 -7.05 -5.44 -9.22
CA THR A 100 -5.93 -5.26 -8.30
C THR A 100 -6.41 -4.74 -6.95
N LEU A 101 -5.95 -5.36 -5.86
CA LEU A 101 -6.08 -4.88 -4.50
C LEU A 101 -4.77 -4.20 -4.07
N ALA A 102 -4.83 -2.90 -3.82
CA ALA A 102 -3.74 -2.15 -3.22
C ALA A 102 -4.04 -1.88 -1.74
N LEU A 103 -3.16 -2.31 -0.85
CA LEU A 103 -3.24 -2.04 0.58
C LEU A 103 -2.13 -1.06 0.99
N VAL A 104 -2.49 -0.05 1.76
CA VAL A 104 -1.52 0.87 2.37
C VAL A 104 -1.56 0.64 3.87
N THR A 105 -0.63 -0.18 4.37
CA THR A 105 -0.56 -0.59 5.78
C THR A 105 0.83 -1.17 6.09
N ARG A 106 1.14 -1.27 7.39
CA ARG A 106 2.32 -1.99 7.91
C ARG A 106 1.95 -3.30 8.59
N ASP A 107 0.67 -3.55 8.83
CA ASP A 107 0.19 -4.58 9.74
C ASP A 107 0.18 -5.98 9.12
N ALA A 108 0.87 -6.91 9.77
CA ALA A 108 0.96 -8.30 9.34
C ALA A 108 -0.40 -9.02 9.32
N ASP A 109 -1.37 -8.54 10.08
CA ASP A 109 -2.69 -9.15 10.22
C ASP A 109 -3.52 -9.09 8.92
N PHE A 110 -3.11 -8.27 7.94
CA PHE A 110 -3.71 -8.26 6.59
C PHE A 110 -3.16 -9.33 5.64
N LYS A 111 -2.18 -10.15 6.06
CA LYS A 111 -1.67 -11.26 5.24
C LYS A 111 -2.77 -12.22 4.76
N PRO A 112 -3.76 -12.64 5.58
CA PRO A 112 -4.84 -13.50 5.12
C PRO A 112 -5.65 -12.83 4.01
N LEU A 113 -5.94 -11.52 4.09
CA LEU A 113 -6.65 -10.79 3.05
C LEU A 113 -5.90 -10.82 1.72
N LEU A 114 -4.58 -10.54 1.73
CA LEU A 114 -3.74 -10.66 0.53
C LEU A 114 -3.76 -12.07 -0.03
N SER A 115 -3.70 -13.09 0.83
CA SER A 115 -3.76 -14.49 0.42
C SER A 115 -5.08 -14.82 -0.29
N LYS A 116 -6.22 -14.35 0.24
CA LYS A 116 -7.54 -14.53 -0.40
C LYS A 116 -7.64 -13.76 -1.71
N ALA A 117 -7.02 -12.59 -1.82
CA ALA A 117 -6.95 -11.83 -3.07
C ALA A 117 -6.21 -12.63 -4.16
N ASN A 118 -5.02 -13.16 -3.82
CA ASN A 118 -4.20 -13.97 -4.71
C ASN A 118 -4.92 -15.26 -5.14
N GLU A 119 -5.54 -15.98 -4.19
CA GLU A 119 -6.34 -17.19 -4.48
C GLU A 119 -7.47 -16.93 -5.50
N ARG A 120 -7.99 -15.70 -5.54
CA ARG A 120 -9.06 -15.28 -6.46
C ARG A 120 -8.53 -14.62 -7.73
N GLY A 121 -7.21 -14.65 -7.95
CA GLY A 121 -6.58 -14.09 -9.14
C GLY A 121 -6.57 -12.57 -9.19
N LYS A 122 -6.77 -11.90 -8.04
CA LYS A 122 -6.46 -10.47 -7.93
C LYS A 122 -4.95 -10.32 -7.85
N GLU A 123 -4.46 -9.27 -8.48
CA GLU A 123 -3.09 -8.82 -8.30
C GLU A 123 -3.01 -7.98 -7.01
N THR A 124 -1.92 -8.08 -6.27
CA THR A 124 -1.78 -7.40 -4.97
C THR A 124 -0.61 -6.42 -4.93
N ILE A 125 -0.87 -5.23 -4.41
CA ILE A 125 0.15 -4.21 -4.18
C ILE A 125 0.10 -3.83 -2.70
N VAL A 126 1.24 -3.81 -2.02
CA VAL A 126 1.34 -3.29 -0.66
C VAL A 126 2.25 -2.07 -0.63
N PHE A 127 1.74 -0.99 -0.07
CA PHE A 127 2.51 0.19 0.31
C PHE A 127 2.71 0.13 1.82
N GLY A 128 3.96 -0.05 2.26
CA GLY A 128 4.32 -0.03 3.68
C GLY A 128 5.35 1.07 3.97
N ALA A 129 5.59 1.34 5.25
CA ALA A 129 6.61 2.30 5.68
C ALA A 129 7.49 1.70 6.77
N GLU A 130 8.75 2.13 6.84
CA GLU A 130 9.65 1.75 7.94
C GLU A 130 9.69 2.84 9.02
N PRO A 131 10.01 2.49 10.28
CA PRO A 131 10.22 1.14 10.79
C PRO A 131 8.91 0.36 10.98
N GLY A 132 9.01 -0.96 11.02
CA GLY A 132 7.93 -1.86 11.41
C GLY A 132 7.12 -2.40 10.23
N PHE A 133 7.65 -2.35 9.00
CA PHE A 133 6.98 -2.97 7.88
C PHE A 133 7.15 -4.49 7.89
N SER A 134 6.04 -5.20 8.10
CA SER A 134 6.00 -6.66 8.21
C SER A 134 6.64 -7.39 7.01
N VAL A 135 7.62 -8.25 7.30
CA VAL A 135 8.21 -9.18 6.32
C VAL A 135 7.16 -10.13 5.76
N ALA A 136 6.16 -10.51 6.57
CA ALA A 136 5.10 -11.41 6.15
C ALA A 136 4.21 -10.79 5.05
N LEU A 137 3.92 -9.48 5.13
CA LEU A 137 3.23 -8.77 4.06
C LEU A 137 4.08 -8.70 2.80
N LYS A 138 5.37 -8.36 2.94
CA LYS A 138 6.31 -8.23 1.81
C LYS A 138 6.38 -9.52 0.98
N ASN A 139 6.35 -10.67 1.65
CA ASN A 139 6.42 -11.98 0.98
C ASN A 139 5.07 -12.46 0.40
N SER A 140 3.96 -11.80 0.75
CA SER A 140 2.61 -12.24 0.34
C SER A 140 2.03 -11.41 -0.81
N ALA A 141 2.56 -10.22 -1.04
CA ALA A 141 2.11 -9.33 -2.11
C ALA A 141 2.89 -9.55 -3.41
N ASP A 142 2.25 -9.35 -4.56
CA ASP A 142 2.93 -9.40 -5.86
C ASP A 142 3.90 -8.22 -6.03
N TYR A 143 3.51 -7.04 -5.53
CA TYR A 143 4.31 -5.83 -5.58
C TYR A 143 4.39 -5.16 -4.22
N VAL A 144 5.58 -4.72 -3.84
CA VAL A 144 5.85 -4.06 -2.56
C VAL A 144 6.54 -2.73 -2.79
N ILE A 145 5.91 -1.68 -2.28
CA ILE A 145 6.42 -0.31 -2.33
C ILE A 145 6.67 0.15 -0.90
N ILE A 146 7.87 0.64 -0.64
CA ILE A 146 8.26 1.20 0.65
C ILE A 146 8.17 2.72 0.57
N LEU A 147 7.53 3.30 1.58
CA LEU A 147 7.39 4.72 1.85
C LEU A 147 8.42 5.10 2.92
N GLU A 148 9.43 5.88 2.55
CA GLU A 148 10.47 6.33 3.48
C GLU A 148 10.76 7.81 3.24
N ASN A 149 10.52 8.66 4.24
CA ASN A 149 10.81 10.11 4.19
C ASN A 149 10.24 10.81 2.94
N GLY A 150 9.00 10.48 2.55
CA GLY A 150 8.37 11.02 1.34
C GLY A 150 8.98 10.50 0.03
N ILE A 151 9.79 9.45 0.10
CA ILE A 151 10.36 8.76 -1.06
C ILE A 151 9.74 7.37 -1.14
N MET A 152 9.13 7.08 -2.28
CA MET A 152 8.74 5.72 -2.63
C MET A 152 9.95 4.99 -3.23
N THR A 153 10.16 3.73 -2.82
CA THR A 153 11.10 2.75 -3.44
C THR A 153 10.43 1.39 -3.63
N ASN A 154 10.83 0.62 -4.66
CA ASN A 154 10.42 -0.79 -4.75
C ASN A 154 11.31 -1.61 -3.81
N TYR A 155 10.70 -2.52 -3.05
CA TYR A 155 11.39 -3.39 -2.11
C TYR A 155 12.51 -4.22 -2.73
N ASP A 156 12.36 -4.70 -3.97
CA ASP A 156 13.40 -5.49 -4.64
C ASP A 156 14.72 -4.71 -4.75
N SER A 157 14.64 -3.44 -5.15
CA SER A 157 15.79 -2.55 -5.26
C SER A 157 16.44 -2.26 -3.90
N VAL A 158 15.62 -2.05 -2.87
CA VAL A 158 16.12 -1.83 -1.49
C VAL A 158 16.85 -3.05 -0.96
N LYS A 159 16.38 -4.26 -1.29
CA LYS A 159 17.01 -5.52 -0.87
C LYS A 159 18.36 -5.72 -1.54
N GLU A 160 18.50 -5.36 -2.81
CA GLU A 160 19.77 -5.41 -3.55
C GLU A 160 20.78 -4.40 -3.00
N GLU A 161 20.38 -3.15 -2.77
CA GLU A 161 21.26 -2.12 -2.18
C GLU A 161 21.76 -2.53 -0.79
N ARG A 162 20.86 -3.02 0.08
CA ARG A 162 21.25 -3.49 1.42
C ARG A 162 22.18 -4.70 1.37
N LYS A 163 22.05 -5.59 0.38
CA LYS A 163 23.01 -6.68 0.19
C LYS A 163 24.37 -6.15 -0.24
N HIS A 164 24.42 -5.17 -1.14
CA HIS A 164 25.69 -4.57 -1.57
C HIS A 164 26.42 -3.86 -0.43
N VAL A 165 25.72 -3.08 0.40
CA VAL A 165 26.33 -2.41 1.57
C VAL A 165 26.88 -3.43 2.57
N VAL A 166 26.14 -4.52 2.84
CA VAL A 166 26.60 -5.57 3.76
C VAL A 166 27.82 -6.32 3.20
N MET A 167 27.90 -6.54 1.88
CA MET A 167 29.08 -7.16 1.26
C MET A 167 30.30 -6.21 1.23
N GLU A 168 30.10 -4.90 1.09
CA GLU A 168 31.19 -3.92 1.18
C GLU A 168 31.73 -3.79 2.62
N GLU A 169 30.85 -3.87 3.62
CA GLU A 169 31.24 -3.80 5.04
C GLU A 169 31.81 -5.13 5.57
N ASN A 170 31.57 -6.26 4.89
CA ASN A 170 32.04 -7.59 5.28
C ASN A 170 32.40 -8.45 4.05
N PRO A 171 33.59 -8.23 3.45
CA PRO A 171 33.99 -8.86 2.18
C PRO A 171 34.10 -10.39 2.23
N ASP A 172 34.12 -11.00 3.42
CA ASP A 172 34.23 -12.44 3.63
C ASP A 172 32.87 -13.20 3.65
N THR A 173 31.75 -12.53 3.33
CA THR A 173 30.40 -13.14 3.40
C THR A 173 29.87 -13.74 2.08
N ALA A 174 30.73 -13.94 1.08
CA ALA A 174 30.39 -14.53 -0.23
C ALA A 174 30.29 -16.05 -0.21
#